data_AF-C3ZNM6-F1
#
_entry.id   AF-C3ZNM6-F1
#
_cell.length_a   1.000
_cell.length_b   1.000
_cell.length_c   1.000
_cell.angle_alpha   90.00
_cell.angle_beta   90.00
_cell.angle_gamma   90.00
#
_symmetry.space_group_name_H-M   'P 1'
#
loop_
_entity.id
_entity.type
_entity.pdbx_description
1 polymer ?
#
loop_
_entity_poly.entity_id
_entity_poly.type
_entity_poly.pdbx_seq_one_letter_code
_entity_poly.pdbx_strand_id
1 'polypeptide(L)'
;LEECAAGTGASYRGTVFVTATGRTCQRWDAQAPHQHDRTPTNYPDSGLEENYCRNPDGEASPWCYTTDRFVRWEHCSIPACNTPTEGANRGQ
;
A
#
# COMPACT_ATOMS: atom_id res chain seq x y z
N LEU A 1 8.85 -11.11 -5.77
CA LEU A 1 7.97 -9.99 -5.37
C LEU A 1 8.54 -9.41 -4.09
N GLU A 2 8.66 -8.09 -3.96
CA GLU A 2 9.09 -7.50 -2.69
C GLU A 2 7.99 -7.71 -1.65
N GLU A 3 8.32 -8.45 -0.59
CA GLU A 3 7.43 -8.72 0.55
C GLU A 3 7.44 -7.59 1.58
N CYS A 4 8.20 -6.53 1.33
CA CYS A 4 8.44 -5.39 2.21
C CYS A 4 8.31 -4.06 1.46
N ALA A 5 8.10 -2.95 2.19
CA ALA A 5 8.06 -1.60 1.64
C ALA A 5 9.32 -0.82 2.04
N ALA A 6 9.95 -0.15 1.07
CA ALA A 6 11.00 0.84 1.31
C ALA A 6 10.41 2.26 1.33
N GLY A 7 10.93 3.14 2.19
CA GLY A 7 10.45 4.51 2.33
C GLY A 7 8.93 4.57 2.61
N THR A 8 8.19 5.32 1.79
CA THR A 8 6.72 5.42 1.87
C THR A 8 5.98 4.26 1.20
N GLY A 9 6.70 3.33 0.57
CA GLY A 9 6.11 2.20 -0.16
C GLY A 9 5.45 2.56 -1.49
N ALA A 10 5.78 3.70 -2.11
CA ALA A 10 5.29 4.05 -3.46
C ALA A 10 5.64 2.98 -4.52
N SER A 11 6.82 2.36 -4.40
CA SER A 11 7.27 1.27 -5.26
C SER A 11 6.79 -0.11 -4.80
N TYR A 12 6.06 -0.21 -3.68
CA TYR A 12 5.60 -1.51 -3.17
C TYR A 12 4.71 -2.20 -4.19
N ARG A 13 5.05 -3.44 -4.54
CA ARG A 13 4.28 -4.28 -5.48
C ARG A 13 3.89 -5.64 -4.89
N GLY A 14 4.02 -5.82 -3.58
CA GLY A 14 3.56 -7.04 -2.91
C GLY A 14 2.03 -7.20 -2.94
N THR A 15 1.56 -8.33 -2.43
CA THR A 15 0.17 -8.80 -2.56
C THR A 15 -0.64 -8.69 -1.27
N VAL A 16 -0.18 -7.94 -0.27
CA VAL A 16 -0.97 -7.68 0.95
C VAL A 16 -2.26 -6.94 0.56
N PHE A 17 -3.41 -7.47 1.01
CA PHE A 17 -4.76 -6.97 0.70
C PHE A 17 -5.61 -6.74 1.97
N VAL A 18 -4.97 -6.67 3.13
CA VAL A 18 -5.63 -6.41 4.42
C VAL A 18 -4.98 -5.22 5.10
N THR A 19 -5.81 -4.40 5.75
CA THR A 19 -5.36 -3.21 6.49
C THR A 19 -4.69 -3.61 7.80
N ALA A 20 -4.05 -2.65 8.47
CA ALA A 20 -3.38 -2.88 9.76
C ALA A 20 -4.30 -3.44 10.85
N THR A 21 -5.60 -3.12 10.79
CA THR A 21 -6.61 -3.64 11.73
C THR A 21 -7.40 -4.83 11.18
N GLY A 22 -6.99 -5.38 10.03
CA GLY A 22 -7.54 -6.61 9.47
C GLY A 22 -8.76 -6.44 8.56
N ARG A 23 -9.07 -5.22 8.09
CA ARG A 23 -10.16 -5.03 7.11
C ARG A 23 -9.69 -5.46 5.72
N THR A 24 -10.57 -6.13 4.97
CA THR A 24 -10.30 -6.49 3.58
C THR A 24 -10.32 -5.25 2.70
N CYS A 25 -9.28 -5.09 1.88
CA CYS A 25 -9.19 -4.02 0.89
C CYS A 25 -10.23 -4.16 -0.22
N GLN A 26 -10.80 -3.04 -0.64
CA GLN A 26 -11.61 -2.89 -1.85
C GLN A 26 -10.69 -2.90 -3.08
N ARG A 27 -11.14 -3.50 -4.20
CA ARG A 27 -10.39 -3.46 -5.46
C ARG A 27 -10.31 -2.04 -6.00
N TRP A 28 -9.17 -1.67 -6.56
CA TRP A 28 -8.93 -0.31 -7.07
C TRP A 28 -9.75 0.05 -8.31
N ASP A 29 -10.25 -0.95 -9.04
CA ASP A 29 -11.19 -0.76 -10.16
C ASP A 29 -12.67 -0.79 -9.72
N ALA A 30 -12.94 -1.12 -8.45
CA ALA A 30 -14.29 -1.16 -7.90
C ALA A 30 -14.68 0.20 -7.30
N GLN A 31 -15.95 0.58 -7.46
CA GLN A 31 -16.50 1.84 -6.97
C GLN A 31 -17.45 1.66 -5.77
N ALA A 32 -17.44 0.47 -5.15
CA ALA A 32 -18.25 0.15 -3.99
C ALA A 32 -17.44 -0.69 -2.98
N PRO A 33 -17.64 -0.50 -1.66
CA PRO A 33 -18.56 0.46 -1.03
C PRO A 33 -18.13 1.93 -1.14
N HIS A 34 -16.87 2.22 -1.45
CA HIS A 34 -16.35 3.58 -1.49
C HIS A 34 -16.06 4.02 -2.93
N GLN A 35 -16.79 5.00 -3.44
CA GLN A 35 -16.45 5.65 -4.71
C GLN A 35 -15.16 6.45 -4.59
N HIS A 36 -14.31 6.43 -5.61
CA HIS A 36 -13.03 7.15 -5.60
C HIS A 36 -12.38 7.31 -6.99
N ASP A 37 -11.48 8.28 -7.08
CA ASP A 37 -10.74 8.58 -8.32
C ASP A 37 -9.38 7.87 -8.44
N ARG A 38 -8.93 7.17 -7.40
CA ARG A 38 -7.67 6.39 -7.42
C ARG A 38 -7.87 5.05 -8.10
N THR A 39 -8.01 5.09 -9.42
CA THR A 39 -8.25 3.91 -10.28
C THR A 39 -7.01 3.61 -11.12
N PRO A 40 -6.86 2.37 -11.63
CA PRO A 40 -5.77 2.02 -12.54
C PRO A 40 -5.72 2.92 -13.79
N THR A 41 -6.88 3.42 -14.24
CA THR A 41 -6.99 4.34 -15.37
C THR A 41 -6.44 5.73 -15.05
N ASN A 42 -6.72 6.25 -13.85
CA ASN A 42 -6.27 7.59 -13.45
C ASN A 42 -4.83 7.61 -12.93
N TYR A 43 -4.34 6.49 -12.42
CA TYR A 43 -3.00 6.32 -11.84
C TYR A 43 -2.30 5.08 -12.45
N PRO A 44 -1.99 5.10 -13.76
CA PRO A 44 -1.50 3.91 -14.47
C PRO A 44 -0.13 3.41 -13.96
N ASP A 45 0.72 4.31 -13.47
CA ASP A 45 2.07 3.97 -13.01
C ASP A 45 2.13 3.53 -11.54
N SER A 46 1.01 3.62 -10.81
CA SER A 46 0.95 3.30 -9.37
C SER A 46 0.74 1.80 -9.08
N GLY A 47 0.54 0.98 -10.12
CA GLY A 47 0.38 -0.47 -9.99
C GLY A 47 -0.83 -0.86 -9.15
N LEU A 48 -1.96 -0.16 -9.33
CA LEU A 48 -3.23 -0.35 -8.60
C LEU A 48 -3.94 -1.66 -9.01
N GLU A 49 -3.27 -2.79 -8.82
CA GLU A 49 -3.75 -4.11 -9.20
C GLU A 49 -4.60 -4.74 -8.10
N GLU A 50 -5.68 -5.41 -8.50
CA GLU A 50 -6.63 -6.06 -7.60
C GLU A 50 -7.03 -5.16 -6.43
N ASN A 51 -6.92 -5.66 -5.20
CA ASN A 51 -7.13 -4.94 -3.95
C ASN A 51 -5.84 -4.87 -3.11
N TYR A 52 -4.68 -4.89 -3.75
CA TYR A 52 -3.42 -4.85 -3.02
C TYR A 52 -3.13 -3.47 -2.46
N CYS A 53 -2.52 -3.39 -1.29
CA CYS A 53 -2.13 -2.13 -0.67
C CYS A 53 -1.13 -1.37 -1.55
N ARG A 54 -1.38 -0.08 -1.79
CA ARG A 54 -0.57 0.78 -2.65
C ARG A 54 -0.50 2.20 -2.08
N ASN A 55 0.44 2.98 -2.60
CA ASN A 55 0.58 4.39 -2.23
C ASN A 55 0.65 5.24 -3.51
N PRO A 56 -0.49 5.50 -4.18
CA PRO A 56 -0.53 6.25 -5.44
C PRO A 56 -0.35 7.77 -5.27
N ASP A 57 -0.47 8.30 -4.06
CA ASP A 57 -0.72 9.71 -3.79
C ASP A 57 0.25 10.34 -2.77
N GLY A 58 1.29 9.62 -2.36
CA GLY A 58 2.36 10.16 -1.52
C GLY A 58 2.04 10.13 -0.02
N GLU A 59 1.14 9.26 0.41
CA GLU A 59 0.81 9.01 1.82
C GLU A 59 2.03 8.45 2.58
N ALA A 60 1.97 8.39 3.91
CA ALA A 60 3.08 7.90 4.73
C ALA A 60 3.44 6.42 4.50
N SER A 61 2.46 5.59 4.10
CA SER A 61 2.65 4.14 3.88
C SER A 61 1.60 3.60 2.91
N PRO A 62 1.79 2.39 2.33
CA PRO A 62 0.76 1.82 1.47
C PRO A 62 -0.54 1.57 2.21
N TRP A 63 -1.63 1.80 1.51
CA TRP A 63 -2.97 1.82 2.05
C TRP A 63 -3.95 1.26 1.01
N CYS A 64 -5.19 1.09 1.41
CA CYS A 64 -6.27 0.74 0.49
C CYS A 64 -7.61 1.31 0.96
N TYR A 65 -8.56 1.46 0.05
CA TYR A 65 -9.97 1.57 0.44
C TYR A 65 -10.39 0.25 1.08
N THR A 66 -11.32 0.28 2.03
CA THR A 66 -11.77 -0.95 2.71
C THR A 66 -13.13 -1.42 2.20
N THR A 67 -13.47 -2.68 2.42
CA THR A 67 -14.83 -3.20 2.16
C THR A 67 -15.81 -2.89 3.30
N ASP A 68 -15.35 -2.31 4.40
CA ASP A 68 -16.17 -1.83 5.50
C ASP A 68 -16.84 -0.49 5.11
N ARG A 69 -18.17 -0.45 5.14
CA ARG A 69 -18.95 0.75 4.73
C ARG A 69 -18.70 1.96 5.63
N PHE A 70 -18.19 1.77 6.84
CA PHE A 70 -17.96 2.84 7.81
C PHE A 70 -16.50 3.31 7.84
N VAL A 71 -15.58 2.57 7.22
CA VAL A 71 -14.15 2.92 7.17
C VAL A 71 -13.73 3.05 5.72
N ARG A 72 -13.63 4.28 5.23
CA ARG A 72 -13.36 4.56 3.82
C ARG A 72 -12.04 3.95 3.34
N TRP A 73 -10.97 4.17 4.08
CA TRP A 73 -9.63 3.70 3.76
C TRP A 73 -8.81 3.56 5.04
N GLU A 74 -7.71 2.82 4.96
CA GLU A 74 -6.81 2.60 6.08
C GLU A 74 -5.41 2.16 5.58
N HIS A 75 -4.38 2.44 6.38
CA HIS A 75 -3.02 1.95 6.13
C HIS A 75 -2.93 0.42 6.26
N CYS A 76 -2.03 -0.16 5.49
CA CYS A 76 -1.67 -1.57 5.60
C CYS A 76 -0.41 -1.75 6.46
N SER A 77 -0.36 -2.85 7.19
CA SER A 77 0.83 -3.22 7.97
C SER A 77 1.80 -3.99 7.08
N ILE A 78 2.61 -3.27 6.30
CA ILE A 78 3.65 -3.88 5.45
C ILE A 78 5.01 -3.73 6.16
N PRO A 79 5.79 -4.82 6.27
CA PRO A 79 7.10 -4.73 6.91
C PRO A 79 8.02 -3.80 6.13
N ALA A 80 8.81 -2.99 6.86
CA ALA A 80 9.87 -2.20 6.23
C ALA A 80 10.91 -3.15 5.64
N CYS A 81 11.44 -2.81 4.46
CA CYS A 81 12.56 -3.57 3.93
C CYS A 81 13.76 -3.41 4.85
N ASN A 82 14.46 -4.51 5.12
CA ASN A 82 15.78 -4.47 5.75
C ASN A 82 16.72 -3.75 4.79
N THR A 83 16.80 -2.42 4.87
CA THR A 83 17.92 -1.70 4.29
C THR A 83 19.16 -2.18 5.07
N PRO A 84 20.21 -2.69 4.42
CA PRO A 84 21.48 -2.86 5.10
C PRO A 84 21.82 -1.49 5.69
N THR A 85 21.76 -1.35 7.01
CA THR A 85 22.13 -0.11 7.68
C THR A 85 23.56 0.20 7.25
N GLU A 86 23.74 1.30 6.52
CA GLU A 86 25.05 1.87 6.22
C GLU A 86 25.60 2.52 7.52
N GLY A 87 25.80 1.68 8.54
CA GLY A 87 26.06 2.06 9.92
C GLY A 87 26.71 0.98 10.77
N ALA A 88 27.12 -0.15 10.19
CA ALA A 88 27.97 -1.14 10.84
C ALA A 88 29.31 -1.25 10.09
N ASN A 89 30.10 -0.16 10.07
CA ASN A 89 31.57 -0.15 10.06
C ASN A 89 32.10 1.27 9.81
N ARG A 90 32.19 2.08 10.88
CA ARG A 90 33.19 3.15 10.97
C ARG A 90 33.95 2.96 12.28
N GLY A 91 34.91 2.06 12.23
CA GLY A 91 35.76 1.67 13.33
C GLY A 91 36.88 0.78 12.80
N GLN A 92 37.87 1.41 12.16
CA GLN A 92 39.27 1.01 12.02
C GLN A 92 40.02 2.18 11.39
#